data_AF-A0A0P4RGV4-F1
#
_entry.id   AF-A0A0P4RGV4-F1
#
_cell.length_a   1.000
_cell.length_b   1.000
_cell.length_c   1.000
_cell.angle_alpha   90.00
_cell.angle_beta   90.00
_cell.angle_gamma   90.00
#
_symmetry.space_group_name_H-M   'P 1'
#
loop_
_entity.id
_entity.type
_entity.pdbx_description
1 polymer ?
#
loop_
_entity_poly.entity_id
_entity_poly.type
_entity_poly.pdbx_seq_one_letter_code
_entity_poly.pdbx_strand_id
1 'polypeptide(L)'
;MVDTLGLLLPVSVTAASVTDRDAARTVLTRLHQRHWRVARVWADGGYTGPFVDFTRSILRIELTVVKRSDDVSGFVVLPKRWLVERTFAWLLRSRRLARDDEARTDSSQAMTLWSMSMVMSRRLGRRRR
;
A
#
# COMPACT_ATOMS: atom_id res chain seq x y z
N MET A 1 -2.66 0.61 -0.37
CA MET A 1 -1.59 1.54 -0.81
C MET A 1 -1.51 2.71 0.14
N VAL A 2 -0.34 3.33 0.26
CA VAL A 2 -0.13 4.49 1.15
C VAL A 2 0.56 5.64 0.42
N ASP A 3 0.35 6.86 0.90
CA ASP A 3 1.14 8.02 0.51
C ASP A 3 2.50 8.10 1.24
N THR A 4 3.26 9.17 1.01
CA THR A 4 4.57 9.39 1.65
C THR A 4 4.49 9.68 3.15
N LEU A 5 3.32 10.01 3.68
CA LEU A 5 3.06 10.18 5.12
C LEU A 5 2.58 8.86 5.78
N GLY A 6 2.42 7.80 4.98
CA GLY A 6 1.90 6.50 5.41
C GLY A 6 0.38 6.47 5.58
N LEU A 7 -0.36 7.42 5.01
CA LEU A 7 -1.82 7.46 5.04
C LEU A 7 -2.39 6.60 3.91
N LEU A 8 -3.47 5.86 4.18
CA LEU A 8 -4.08 5.02 3.14
C LEU A 8 -4.69 5.88 2.04
N LEU A 9 -4.47 5.46 0.79
CA LEU A 9 -5.16 5.98 -0.39
C LEU A 9 -6.28 4.99 -0.76
N PRO A 10 -6.15 4.05 -1.72
CA PRO A 10 -7.05 2.90 -1.79
C PRO A 10 -6.53 1.72 -0.95
N VAL A 11 -7.50 0.95 -0.44
CA VAL A 11 -7.30 -0.36 0.17
C VAL A 11 -8.13 -1.38 -0.61
N SER A 12 -7.57 -2.58 -0.76
CA SER A 12 -8.28 -3.75 -1.27
C SER A 12 -7.76 -4.95 -0.47
N VAL A 13 -8.66 -5.78 0.03
CA VAL A 13 -8.31 -7.08 0.62
C VAL A 13 -8.85 -8.14 -0.32
N THR A 14 -8.02 -9.11 -0.65
CA THR A 14 -8.34 -10.20 -1.58
C THR A 14 -8.16 -11.54 -0.91
N ALA A 15 -8.78 -12.58 -1.46
CA ALA A 15 -8.49 -13.94 -1.04
C ALA A 15 -7.02 -14.29 -1.29
N ALA A 16 -6.46 -15.20 -0.50
CA ALA A 16 -5.06 -15.62 -0.60
C ALA A 16 -4.71 -16.30 -1.94
N SER A 17 -5.71 -16.77 -2.69
CA SER A 17 -5.53 -17.34 -4.04
C SER A 17 -5.32 -16.29 -5.13
N VAL A 18 -5.58 -15.01 -4.86
CA VAL A 18 -5.37 -13.91 -5.81
C VAL A 18 -3.92 -13.48 -5.77
N THR A 19 -3.27 -13.42 -6.93
CA THR A 19 -1.90 -12.94 -7.00
C THR A 19 -1.82 -11.45 -6.69
N ASP A 20 -0.73 -11.03 -6.05
CA ASP A 20 -0.49 -9.62 -5.74
C ASP A 20 -0.53 -8.73 -6.99
N ARG A 21 -0.11 -9.26 -8.15
CA ARG A 21 -0.14 -8.53 -9.44
C ARG A 21 -1.58 -8.25 -9.90
N ASP A 22 -2.47 -9.23 -9.78
CA ASP A 22 -3.88 -9.08 -10.14
C ASP A 22 -4.60 -8.13 -9.18
N ALA A 23 -4.33 -8.29 -7.87
CA ALA A 23 -4.84 -7.38 -6.85
C ALA A 23 -4.36 -5.93 -7.08
N ALA A 24 -3.08 -5.75 -7.42
CA ALA A 24 -2.51 -4.43 -7.66
C ALA A 24 -3.07 -3.76 -8.91
N ARG A 25 -3.43 -4.51 -9.95
CA ARG A 25 -4.11 -3.95 -11.13
C ARG A 25 -5.43 -3.29 -10.73
N THR A 26 -6.21 -3.98 -9.89
CA THR A 26 -7.49 -3.47 -9.36
C THR A 26 -7.27 -2.24 -8.49
N VAL A 27 -6.29 -2.28 -7.58
CA VAL A 27 -6.06 -1.20 -6.63
C VAL A 27 -5.51 0.07 -7.32
N LEU A 28 -4.65 -0.08 -8.33
CA LEU A 28 -4.12 1.06 -9.10
C LEU A 28 -5.17 1.67 -10.02
N THR A 29 -6.09 0.88 -10.55
CA THR A 29 -7.24 1.41 -11.31
C THR A 29 -8.11 2.29 -10.41
N ARG A 30 -8.41 1.82 -9.19
CA ARG A 30 -9.14 2.61 -8.19
C ARG A 30 -8.36 3.86 -7.75
N LEU A 31 -7.04 3.75 -7.61
CA LEU A 31 -6.15 4.88 -7.32
C LEU A 31 -6.29 5.95 -8.40
N HIS A 32 -6.17 5.58 -9.67
CA HIS A 32 -6.25 6.50 -10.80
C HIS A 32 -7.61 7.22 -10.85
N GLN A 33 -8.70 6.49 -10.63
CA GLN A 33 -10.05 7.06 -10.62
C GLN A 33 -10.28 8.09 -9.50
N ARG A 34 -9.73 7.84 -8.30
CA ARG A 34 -10.00 8.68 -7.12
C ARG A 34 -8.91 9.71 -6.82
N HIS A 35 -7.68 9.44 -7.27
CA HIS A 35 -6.49 10.22 -7.00
C HIS A 35 -5.70 10.45 -8.30
N TRP A 36 -6.37 10.98 -9.33
CA TRP A 36 -5.86 11.18 -10.69
C TRP A 36 -4.55 11.98 -10.79
N ARG A 37 -4.20 12.77 -9.75
CA ARG A 37 -2.94 13.53 -9.67
C ARG A 37 -1.72 12.68 -9.29
N VAL A 38 -1.92 11.43 -8.87
CA VAL A 38 -0.81 10.54 -8.52
C VAL A 38 -0.13 10.09 -9.80
N ALA A 39 1.09 10.58 -10.02
CA ALA A 39 1.88 10.26 -11.21
C ALA A 39 2.95 9.20 -10.96
N ARG A 40 3.31 8.91 -9.71
CA ARG A 40 4.40 7.98 -9.36
C ARG A 40 4.02 7.05 -8.21
N VAL A 41 4.34 5.77 -8.38
CA VAL A 41 4.13 4.71 -7.39
C VAL A 41 5.43 3.92 -7.24
N TRP A 42 5.76 3.54 -6.01
CA TRP A 42 6.85 2.61 -5.71
C TRP A 42 6.29 1.23 -5.40
N ALA A 43 6.95 0.20 -5.91
CA ALA A 43 6.61 -1.20 -5.65
C ALA A 43 7.88 -2.03 -5.43
N ASP A 44 7.77 -3.20 -4.81
CA ASP A 44 8.90 -4.12 -4.67
C ASP A 44 9.19 -4.90 -5.96
N GLY A 45 10.22 -5.75 -5.92
CA GLY A 45 10.69 -6.54 -7.06
C GLY A 45 9.67 -7.54 -7.65
N GLY A 46 8.55 -7.82 -6.99
CA GLY A 46 7.50 -8.70 -7.53
C GLY A 46 6.67 -8.07 -8.65
N TYR A 47 6.70 -6.73 -8.74
CA TYR A 47 5.87 -5.95 -9.67
C TYR A 47 6.64 -5.53 -10.93
N THR A 48 7.09 -6.52 -11.70
CA THR A 48 7.89 -6.33 -12.92
C THR A 48 7.16 -6.78 -14.18
N GLY A 49 7.79 -6.59 -15.35
CA GLY A 49 7.32 -7.08 -16.63
C GLY A 49 6.05 -6.37 -17.13
N PRO A 50 5.07 -7.09 -17.71
CA PRO A 50 3.87 -6.50 -18.35
C PRO A 50 3.06 -5.58 -17.44
N PHE A 51 3.21 -5.71 -16.13
CA PHE A 51 2.57 -4.83 -15.15
C PHE A 51 3.09 -3.39 -15.23
N VAL A 52 4.39 -3.20 -15.44
CA VAL A 52 5.01 -1.87 -15.63
C VAL A 52 4.41 -1.21 -16.86
N ASP A 53 4.31 -1.94 -17.97
CA ASP A 53 3.73 -1.44 -19.22
C ASP A 53 2.26 -1.06 -19.05
N PHE A 54 1.47 -1.88 -18.37
CA PHE A 54 0.07 -1.56 -18.03
C PHE A 54 -0.03 -0.23 -17.26
N THR A 55 0.77 -0.05 -16.19
CA THR A 55 0.71 1.18 -15.38
C THR A 55 1.08 2.43 -16.17
N ARG A 56 2.10 2.33 -17.03
CA ARG A 56 2.56 3.46 -17.84
C ARG A 56 1.59 3.79 -18.97
N SER A 57 1.14 2.79 -19.72
CA SER A 57 0.32 2.98 -20.93
C SER A 57 -1.14 3.32 -20.63
N ILE A 58 -1.75 2.63 -19.66
CA ILE A 58 -3.18 2.77 -19.36
C ILE A 58 -3.41 3.82 -18.29
N LEU A 59 -2.67 3.74 -17.17
CA LEU A 59 -2.92 4.60 -16.00
C LEU A 59 -2.10 5.88 -16.02
N ARG A 60 -1.12 6.00 -16.92
CA ARG A 60 -0.14 7.10 -16.96
C ARG A 60 0.58 7.31 -15.61
N ILE A 61 0.80 6.22 -14.89
CA ILE A 61 1.52 6.18 -13.61
C ILE A 61 2.90 5.60 -13.87
N GLU A 62 3.93 6.31 -13.42
CA GLU A 62 5.30 5.81 -13.39
C GLU A 62 5.48 4.86 -12.21
N LEU A 63 5.70 3.58 -12.51
CA LEU A 63 5.99 2.56 -11.51
C LEU A 63 7.50 2.42 -11.31
N THR A 64 8.00 2.82 -10.15
CA THR A 64 9.40 2.63 -9.74
C THR A 64 9.51 1.33 -8.94
N VAL A 65 10.10 0.31 -9.54
CA VAL A 65 10.40 -0.96 -8.87
C VAL A 65 11.66 -0.82 -8.03
N VAL A 66 11.52 -1.01 -6.72
CA VAL A 66 12.62 -0.99 -5.75
C VAL A 66 13.04 -2.43 -5.47
N LYS A 67 14.09 -2.89 -6.16
CA LYS A 67 14.73 -4.19 -5.92
C LYS A 67 16.06 -3.97 -5.18
N ARG A 68 16.41 -4.92 -4.32
CA ARG A 68 17.77 -5.03 -3.78
C ARG A 68 18.74 -5.39 -4.91
N SER A 69 19.94 -4.81 -4.91
CA SER A 69 21.01 -5.29 -5.79
C SER A 69 21.49 -6.66 -5.32
N ASP A 70 21.61 -7.60 -6.26
CA ASP A 70 22.05 -8.97 -5.98
C ASP A 70 23.56 -9.01 -5.60
N ASP A 71 24.31 -7.93 -5.88
CA ASP A 71 25.76 -7.81 -5.63
C ASP A 71 26.14 -7.40 -4.20
N VAL A 72 25.17 -7.08 -3.34
CA VAL A 72 25.44 -6.57 -1.98
C VAL A 72 25.20 -7.65 -0.94
N SER A 73 26.24 -8.01 -0.18
CA SER A 73 26.12 -8.89 0.99
C SER A 73 25.59 -8.13 2.21
N GLY A 74 24.73 -8.75 3.02
CA GLY A 74 24.19 -8.16 4.25
C GLY A 74 22.85 -7.43 4.10
N PHE A 75 22.44 -6.70 5.14
CA PHE A 75 21.17 -5.96 5.15
C PHE A 75 21.33 -4.59 4.48
N VAL A 76 20.46 -4.30 3.51
CA VAL A 76 20.41 -3.01 2.82
C VAL A 76 19.05 -2.38 3.02
N VAL A 77 19.03 -1.15 3.51
CA VAL A 77 17.78 -0.37 3.64
C VAL A 77 17.32 0.02 2.25
N LEU A 78 16.19 -0.54 1.82
CA LEU A 78 15.58 -0.18 0.54
C LEU A 78 14.81 1.14 0.66
N PRO A 79 14.96 2.06 -0.31
CA PRO A 79 14.23 3.32 -0.31
C PRO A 79 12.71 3.10 -0.18
N LYS A 80 12.07 3.90 0.67
CA LYS A 80 10.61 3.99 0.83
C LYS A 80 9.88 2.73 1.36
N ARG A 81 10.52 1.55 1.51
CA ARG A 81 9.88 0.35 2.11
C ARG A 81 9.34 0.61 3.52
N TRP A 82 10.12 1.31 4.33
CA TRP A 82 9.78 1.65 5.71
C TRP A 82 8.45 2.43 5.85
N LEU A 83 7.99 3.10 4.79
CA LEU A 83 6.71 3.82 4.81
C LEU A 83 5.54 2.86 5.04
N VAL A 84 5.53 1.75 4.31
CA VAL A 84 4.48 0.72 4.37
C VAL A 84 4.55 -0.02 5.71
N GLU A 85 5.75 -0.42 6.12
CA GLU A 85 5.98 -1.10 7.40
C GLU A 85 5.55 -0.24 8.59
N ARG A 86 5.85 1.06 8.55
CA ARG A 86 5.39 2.02 9.56
C ARG A 86 3.86 2.14 9.59
N THR A 87 3.20 2.12 8.43
CA THR A 87 1.74 2.09 8.38
C THR A 87 1.19 0.82 9.00
N PHE A 88 1.76 -0.35 8.70
CA PHE A 88 1.38 -1.59 9.36
C PHE A 88 1.57 -1.52 10.87
N ALA A 89 2.68 -0.97 11.37
CA ALA A 89 2.90 -0.77 12.79
C ALA A 89 1.82 0.08 13.46
N TRP A 90 1.23 1.06 12.75
CA TRP A 90 0.07 1.80 13.27
C TRP A 90 -1.22 0.98 13.25
N LEU A 91 -1.47 0.25 12.17
CA LEU A 91 -2.67 -0.58 12.00
C LEU A 91 -2.72 -1.72 13.02
N LEU A 92 -1.59 -2.38 13.27
CA LEU A 92 -1.43 -3.48 14.23
C LEU A 92 -1.73 -3.09 15.69
N ARG A 93 -1.84 -1.78 16.00
CA ARG A 93 -2.32 -1.32 17.31
C ARG A 93 -3.81 -1.58 17.52
N SER A 94 -4.58 -1.73 16.43
CA SER A 94 -5.94 -2.25 16.50
C SER A 94 -5.85 -3.77 16.61
N ARG A 95 -6.28 -4.32 17.76
CA ARG A 95 -6.16 -5.77 18.07
C ARG A 95 -6.64 -6.68 16.94
N ARG A 96 -7.76 -6.33 16.31
CA ARG A 96 -8.37 -7.07 15.18
C ARG A 96 -7.54 -7.12 13.89
N LEU A 97 -6.49 -6.32 13.78
CA LEU A 97 -5.57 -6.35 12.65
C LEU A 97 -4.25 -7.05 12.99
N ALA A 98 -4.02 -7.39 14.27
CA ALA A 98 -2.81 -8.10 14.71
C ALA A 98 -2.80 -9.56 14.21
N ARG A 99 -3.99 -10.13 14.00
CA ARG A 99 -4.24 -11.38 13.30
C ARG A 99 -5.42 -11.18 12.35
N ASP A 100 -5.51 -11.99 11.32
CA ASP A 100 -6.68 -12.00 10.45
C ASP A 100 -7.83 -12.69 11.19
N ASP A 101 -8.55 -11.92 12.00
CA ASP A 101 -9.72 -12.39 12.76
C ASP A 101 -10.99 -12.41 11.88
N GLU A 102 -10.95 -11.80 10.70
CA GLU A 102 -12.12 -11.53 9.88
C GLU A 102 -12.25 -12.60 8.77
N ALA A 103 -13.36 -13.34 8.75
CA ALA A 103 -13.56 -14.42 7.78
C ALA A 103 -13.83 -13.93 6.34
N ARG A 104 -14.19 -12.66 6.16
CA ARG A 104 -14.53 -12.06 4.87
C ARG A 104 -13.62 -10.88 4.57
N THR A 105 -13.22 -10.76 3.30
CA THR A 105 -12.33 -9.70 2.83
C THR A 105 -12.93 -8.30 2.99
N ASP A 106 -14.24 -8.14 2.89
CA ASP A 106 -14.92 -6.86 3.10
C ASP A 106 -14.88 -6.42 4.57
N SER A 107 -15.03 -7.35 5.51
CA SER A 107 -14.84 -7.09 6.94
C SER A 107 -13.39 -6.69 7.26
N SER A 108 -12.39 -7.43 6.75
CA SER A 108 -10.97 -7.09 6.93
C SER A 108 -10.63 -5.71 6.35
N GLN A 109 -11.22 -5.39 5.18
CA GLN A 109 -11.06 -4.09 4.55
C GLN A 109 -11.68 -2.97 5.39
N ALA A 110 -12.88 -3.19 5.93
CA ALA A 110 -13.55 -2.22 6.81
C ALA A 110 -12.74 -1.97 8.09
N MET A 111 -12.17 -3.01 8.70
CA MET A 111 -11.33 -2.89 9.89
C MET A 111 -10.06 -2.07 9.60
N THR A 112 -9.45 -2.28 8.42
CA THR A 112 -8.28 -1.51 7.97
C THR A 112 -8.62 -0.01 7.80
N LEU A 113 -9.76 0.29 7.18
CA LEU A 113 -10.25 1.67 7.01
C LEU A 113 -10.56 2.33 8.37
N TRP A 114 -11.19 1.60 9.29
CA TRP A 114 -11.52 2.09 10.62
C TRP A 114 -10.25 2.42 11.41
N SER A 115 -9.26 1.52 11.39
CA SER A 115 -7.97 1.76 12.06
C SER A 115 -7.25 2.99 11.51
N MET A 116 -7.18 3.13 10.18
CA MET A 116 -6.56 4.30 9.55
C MET A 116 -7.32 5.60 9.84
N SER A 117 -8.66 5.57 9.88
CA SER A 117 -9.48 6.73 10.24
C SER A 117 -9.12 7.25 11.63
N MET A 118 -8.92 6.35 12.61
CA MET A 118 -8.46 6.77 13.94
C MET A 118 -7.06 7.40 13.91
N VAL A 119 -6.13 6.89 13.10
CA VAL A 119 -4.79 7.47 12.95
C VAL A 119 -4.87 8.86 12.34
N MET A 120 -5.64 9.03 11.26
CA MET A 120 -5.82 10.30 10.56
C MET A 120 -6.51 11.34 11.43
N SER A 121 -7.61 10.99 12.11
CA SER A 121 -8.33 11.89 13.01
C SER A 121 -7.45 12.37 14.17
N ARG A 122 -6.64 11.47 14.76
CA ARG A 122 -5.68 11.87 15.80
C ARG A 122 -4.60 12.82 15.28
N ARG A 123 -4.18 12.72 14.02
CA ARG A 123 -3.20 13.64 13.42
C ARG A 123 -3.80 15.00 13.12
N LEU A 124 -5.02 15.02 12.59
CA LEU A 124 -5.75 16.27 12.34
C LEU A 124 -6.00 17.05 13.63
N GLY A 125 -6.34 16.35 14.72
CA GLY A 125 -6.58 16.96 16.04
C GLY A 125 -5.32 17.37 16.81
N ARG A 126 -4.11 17.03 16.34
CA ARG A 126 -2.88 17.49 17.00
C ARG A 126 -2.71 18.99 16.74
N ARG A 127 -2.83 19.80 17.79
CA ARG A 127 -2.34 21.19 17.74
C ARG A 127 -0.86 21.14 17.35
N ARG A 128 -0.49 21.84 16.28
CA ARG A 128 0.92 22.10 15.95
C ARG A 128 1.52 22.77 17.18
N ARG A 129 2.47 22.08 17.82
CA ARG A 129 3.36 22.69 18.80
C ARG A 129 4.46 23.43 18.05
#